data_AF-A0A7Y7IY19-F1
#
_entry.id   AF-A0A7Y7IY19-F1
#
_cell.length_a   1.000
_cell.length_b   1.000
_cell.length_c   1.000
_cell.angle_alpha   90.00
_cell.angle_beta   90.00
_cell.angle_gamma   90.00
#
_symmetry.space_group_name_H-M   'P 1'
#
loop_
_entity.id
_entity.type
_entity.pdbx_description
1 polymer ?
#
loop_
_entity_poly.entity_id
_entity_poly.type
_entity_poly.pdbx_seq_one_letter_code
_entity_poly.pdbx_strand_id
1 'polypeptide(L)'
;DPSFGLRQWLERAASRIGVRLDPVFVTASLDMQRELAIRDAAVLVLPPSCCRREIDAGLLRAVPLAADCAIDTTLDIACQPGRRLPFAARALMRAIERVMADDRRPPV
;
A
#
# COMPACT_ATOMS: atom_id res chain seq x y z
N ASP A 1 -6.43 -8.59 14.04
CA ASP A 1 -7.21 -7.41 14.46
C ASP A 1 -8.16 -7.03 13.33
N PRO A 2 -9.49 -7.02 13.52
CA PRO A 2 -10.49 -6.67 12.49
C PRO A 2 -10.44 -5.20 12.01
N SER A 3 -9.45 -4.41 12.43
CA SER A 3 -9.27 -2.99 12.16
C SER A 3 -8.70 -2.64 10.78
N PHE A 4 -8.33 -3.62 9.94
CA PHE A 4 -7.74 -3.35 8.63
C PHE A 4 -8.82 -3.18 7.55
N GLY A 5 -9.15 -1.93 7.22
CA GLY A 5 -10.12 -1.59 6.18
C GLY A 5 -9.86 -2.27 4.83
N LEU A 6 -8.58 -2.46 4.46
CA LEU A 6 -8.20 -3.15 3.23
C LEU A 6 -8.63 -4.63 3.20
N ARG A 7 -8.45 -5.37 4.30
CA ARG A 7 -8.83 -6.79 4.35
C ARG A 7 -10.34 -6.94 4.22
N GLN A 8 -11.10 -6.13 4.97
CA GLN A 8 -12.56 -6.16 4.87
C GLN A 8 -13.04 -5.77 3.48
N TRP A 9 -12.43 -4.76 2.87
CA TRP A 9 -12.73 -4.36 1.50
C TRP A 9 -12.47 -5.52 0.53
N LEU A 10 -11.32 -6.20 0.65
CA LEU A 10 -10.94 -7.32 -0.22
C LEU A 10 -11.89 -8.51 -0.06
N GLU A 11 -12.27 -8.85 1.17
CA GLU A 11 -13.24 -9.91 1.47
C GLU A 11 -14.62 -9.59 0.86
N ARG A 12 -15.10 -8.34 0.96
CA ARG A 12 -16.36 -7.91 0.33
C ARG A 12 -16.28 -7.96 -1.20
N ALA A 13 -15.16 -7.50 -1.77
CA ALA A 13 -14.94 -7.52 -3.21
C ALA A 13 -14.94 -8.96 -3.76
N ALA A 14 -14.23 -9.88 -3.09
CA ALA A 14 -14.22 -11.30 -3.43
C ALA A 14 -15.62 -11.93 -3.28
N SER A 15 -16.32 -11.64 -2.19
CA SER A 15 -17.67 -12.18 -1.94
C SER A 15 -18.68 -11.75 -3.02
N ARG A 16 -18.58 -10.52 -3.54
CA ARG A 16 -19.43 -10.00 -4.62
C ARG A 16 -19.33 -10.84 -5.91
N ILE A 17 -18.18 -11.47 -6.14
CA ILE A 17 -17.94 -12.34 -7.31
C ILE A 17 -18.00 -13.83 -6.96
N GLY A 18 -18.53 -14.19 -5.78
CA GLY A 18 -18.67 -15.58 -5.34
C GLY A 18 -17.35 -16.25 -4.93
N VAL A 19 -16.28 -15.47 -4.70
CA VAL A 19 -14.98 -15.97 -4.28
C VAL A 19 -14.84 -15.85 -2.76
N ARG A 20 -14.41 -16.93 -2.10
CA ARG A 20 -14.02 -16.92 -0.69
C ARG A 20 -12.51 -16.91 -0.57
N LEU A 21 -11.97 -15.94 0.17
CA LEU A 21 -10.55 -15.87 0.49
C LEU A 21 -10.28 -16.73 1.74
N ASP A 22 -9.27 -17.60 1.66
CA ASP A 22 -8.79 -18.41 2.78
C ASP A 22 -7.31 -18.07 3.05
N PRO A 23 -7.02 -17.15 3.99
CA PRO A 23 -5.66 -16.66 4.19
C PRO A 23 -4.78 -17.72 4.86
N VAL A 24 -3.80 -18.25 4.13
CA VAL A 24 -2.79 -19.19 4.64
C VAL A 24 -1.79 -18.50 5.59
N PHE A 25 -1.51 -17.22 5.35
CA PHE A 25 -0.60 -16.40 6.18
C PHE A 25 -1.28 -15.12 6.64
N VAL A 26 -1.04 -14.72 7.89
CA VAL A 26 -1.46 -13.43 8.45
C VAL A 26 -0.28 -12.81 9.18
N THR A 27 0.19 -11.67 8.69
CA THR A 27 1.32 -10.95 9.28
C THR A 27 1.18 -9.44 9.03
N ALA A 28 1.63 -8.65 9.99
CA ALA A 28 1.70 -7.18 9.89
C ALA A 28 3.07 -6.70 9.37
N SER A 29 4.04 -7.59 9.17
CA SER A 29 5.37 -7.24 8.65
C SER A 29 5.37 -7.19 7.13
N LEU A 30 5.60 -6.01 6.55
CA LEU A 30 5.77 -5.85 5.10
C LEU A 30 6.99 -6.62 4.58
N ASP A 31 8.03 -6.78 5.39
CA ASP A 31 9.22 -7.54 5.00
C ASP A 31 8.88 -9.03 4.84
N MET A 32 8.14 -9.60 5.80
CA MET A 32 7.68 -10.98 5.69
C MET A 32 6.70 -11.18 4.53
N GLN A 33 5.81 -10.22 4.29
CA GLN A 33 4.90 -10.24 3.14
C GLN A 33 5.66 -10.29 1.81
N ARG A 34 6.67 -9.40 1.63
CA ARG A 34 7.51 -9.38 0.43
C ARG A 34 8.28 -10.68 0.24
N GLU A 35 8.91 -11.19 1.29
CA GLU A 35 9.64 -12.47 1.21
C GLU A 35 8.75 -13.65 0.81
N LEU A 36 7.53 -13.72 1.31
CA LEU A 36 6.57 -14.75 0.90
C LEU A 36 6.21 -14.62 -0.59
N ALA A 37 6.03 -13.39 -1.08
CA ALA A 37 5.70 -13.16 -2.49
C ALA A 37 6.87 -13.47 -3.44
N ILE A 38 8.10 -13.07 -3.08
CA ILE A 38 9.31 -13.36 -3.86
C ILE A 38 9.55 -14.87 -4.00
N ARG A 39 9.11 -15.66 -3.01
CA ARG A 39 9.22 -17.13 -3.00
C ARG A 39 8.01 -17.83 -3.61
N ASP A 40 7.16 -17.12 -4.34
CA ASP A 40 5.93 -17.63 -4.95
C ASP A 40 4.93 -18.26 -3.94
N ALA A 41 5.03 -17.90 -2.66
CA ALA A 41 4.18 -18.44 -1.60
C ALA A 41 2.96 -17.55 -1.28
N ALA A 42 2.94 -16.32 -1.79
CA ALA A 42 1.85 -15.37 -1.56
C ALA A 42 1.68 -14.38 -2.72
N VAL A 43 0.47 -13.82 -2.83
CA VAL A 43 0.18 -12.64 -3.64
C VAL A 43 -0.11 -11.47 -2.70
N LEU A 44 0.33 -10.27 -3.07
CA LEU A 44 0.17 -9.06 -2.28
C LEU A 44 -0.84 -8.11 -2.91
N VAL A 45 -1.66 -7.49 -2.07
CA VAL A 45 -2.50 -6.34 -2.44
C VAL A 45 -1.96 -5.14 -1.67
N LEU A 46 -1.10 -4.37 -2.33
CA LEU A 46 -0.37 -3.24 -1.76
C LEU A 46 -0.16 -2.17 -2.85
N PRO A 47 0.05 -0.89 -2.47
CA PRO A 47 0.59 0.10 -3.39
C PRO A 47 1.93 -0.39 -3.98
N PRO A 48 2.20 -0.17 -5.28
CA PRO A 48 3.45 -0.59 -5.92
C PRO A 48 4.71 -0.03 -5.24
N SER A 49 4.59 1.13 -4.60
CA SER A 49 5.68 1.78 -3.88
C SER A 49 6.22 0.98 -2.71
N CYS A 50 5.39 0.14 -2.09
CA CYS A 50 5.82 -0.79 -1.05
C CYS A 50 6.79 -1.87 -1.56
N CYS A 51 6.81 -2.13 -2.88
CA CYS A 51 7.63 -3.18 -3.52
C CYS A 51 8.47 -2.63 -4.68
N ARG A 52 8.73 -1.31 -4.72
CA ARG A 52 9.40 -0.65 -5.87
C ARG A 52 10.72 -1.33 -6.22
N ARG A 53 11.54 -1.64 -5.22
CA ARG A 53 12.88 -2.24 -5.42
C ARG A 53 12.78 -3.63 -6.03
N GLU A 54 11.85 -4.44 -5.56
CA GLU A 54 11.62 -5.80 -6.06
C GLU A 54 11.03 -5.78 -7.47
N ILE A 55 10.16 -4.81 -7.77
CA ILE A 55 9.60 -4.60 -9.12
C ILE A 55 10.70 -4.17 -10.08
N ASP A 56 11.50 -3.17 -9.71
CA ASP A 56 12.60 -2.66 -10.54
C ASP A 56 13.67 -3.75 -10.79
N ALA A 57 13.86 -4.67 -9.82
CA ALA A 57 14.73 -5.82 -9.96
C ALA A 57 14.11 -7.01 -10.73
N GLY A 58 12.84 -6.91 -11.15
CA GLY A 58 12.12 -7.97 -11.86
C GLY A 58 11.75 -9.19 -10.99
N LEU A 59 11.87 -9.09 -9.66
CA LEU A 59 11.50 -10.15 -8.72
C LEU A 59 9.98 -10.20 -8.48
N LEU A 60 9.32 -9.05 -8.56
CA LEU A 60 7.86 -8.93 -8.45
C LEU A 60 7.31 -8.17 -9.64
N ARG A 61 6.03 -8.41 -9.94
CA ARG A 61 5.29 -7.66 -10.97
C ARG A 61 4.04 -7.05 -10.36
N ALA A 62 3.88 -5.73 -10.53
CA ALA A 62 2.62 -5.07 -10.20
C ALA A 62 1.56 -5.42 -11.26
N VAL A 63 0.40 -5.89 -10.81
CA VAL A 63 -0.76 -6.14 -11.66
C VAL A 63 -1.88 -5.21 -11.19
N PRO A 64 -2.41 -4.32 -12.05
CA PRO A 64 -3.49 -3.42 -11.66
C PRO A 64 -4.77 -4.22 -11.39
N LEU A 65 -5.50 -3.83 -10.36
CA LEU A 65 -6.88 -4.30 -10.16
C LEU A 65 -7.78 -3.72 -11.25
N ALA A 66 -8.89 -4.41 -11.54
CA ALA A 66 -9.91 -3.89 -12.43
C ALA A 66 -10.44 -2.52 -11.92
N ALA A 67 -10.87 -1.65 -12.83
CA ALA A 67 -11.28 -0.29 -12.49
C ALA A 67 -12.44 -0.23 -11.47
N ASP A 68 -13.37 -1.19 -11.52
CA ASP A 68 -14.47 -1.33 -10.56
C ASP A 68 -14.03 -1.90 -9.19
N CYS A 69 -12.77 -2.29 -9.09
CA CYS A 69 -12.09 -2.80 -7.90
C CYS A 69 -10.96 -1.85 -7.47
N ALA A 70 -10.99 -0.58 -7.87
CA ALA A 70 -10.01 0.40 -7.41
C ALA A 70 -10.09 0.59 -5.89
N ILE A 71 -8.94 0.53 -5.22
CA ILE A 71 -8.80 0.83 -3.80
C ILE A 71 -8.28 2.25 -3.70
N ASP A 72 -9.12 3.18 -3.28
CA ASP A 72 -8.68 4.54 -3.00
C ASP A 72 -8.15 4.62 -1.56
N THR A 73 -6.90 5.05 -1.41
CA THR A 73 -6.25 5.20 -0.11
C THR A 73 -5.46 6.51 -0.12
N THR A 74 -5.75 7.36 0.86
CA THR A 74 -5.00 8.61 1.06
C THR A 74 -3.83 8.39 2.02
N LEU A 75 -2.74 9.11 1.77
CA LEU A 75 -1.65 9.28 2.73
C LEU A 75 -1.64 10.76 3.11
N ASP A 76 -1.80 11.02 4.41
CA ASP A 76 -1.97 12.37 4.94
C ASP A 76 -0.81 12.72 5.87
N ILE A 77 -0.26 13.93 5.71
CA ILE A 77 0.71 14.49 6.66
C ILE A 77 -0.08 15.29 7.70
N ALA A 78 -0.16 14.78 8.92
CA ALA A 78 -0.89 15.43 10.01
C ALA A 78 0.05 16.19 10.96
N CYS A 79 -0.39 17.38 11.37
CA CYS A 79 0.21 18.16 12.45
C CYS A 79 -0.87 18.57 13.45
N GLN A 80 -0.49 18.82 14.70
CA GLN A 80 -1.46 19.29 15.69
C GLN A 80 -2.07 20.64 15.24
N PRO A 81 -3.41 20.78 15.29
CA PRO A 81 -4.07 22.04 14.94
C PRO A 81 -3.51 23.22 15.73
N GLY A 82 -3.31 24.36 15.08
CA GLY A 82 -2.77 25.58 15.71
C GLY A 82 -1.28 25.54 16.05
N ARG A 83 -0.57 24.43 15.82
CA ARG A 83 0.87 24.34 16.06
C ARG A 83 1.64 25.16 15.02
N ARG A 84 2.34 26.22 15.47
CA ARG A 84 3.29 26.94 14.62
C ARG A 84 4.54 26.07 14.41
N LEU A 85 4.63 25.44 13.25
CA LEU A 85 5.78 24.61 12.90
C LEU A 85 7.07 25.44 12.85
N PRO A 86 8.17 25.03 13.50
CA PRO A 86 9.49 25.63 13.30
C PRO A 86 9.94 25.55 11.83
N PHE A 87 10.95 26.34 11.45
CA PHE A 87 11.46 26.36 10.07
C PHE A 87 11.84 24.96 9.57
N ALA A 88 12.61 24.20 10.36
CA ALA A 88 13.04 22.85 10.00
C ALA A 88 11.85 21.90 9.76
N ALA A 89 10.83 21.94 10.60
CA ALA A 89 9.63 21.11 10.44
C ALA A 89 8.86 21.46 9.15
N ARG A 90 8.73 22.75 8.81
CA ARG A 90 8.12 23.17 7.53
C ARG A 90 8.95 22.75 6.32
N ALA A 91 10.27 22.80 6.43
CA ALA A 91 11.17 22.36 5.37
C ALA A 91 11.05 20.84 5.14
N LEU A 92 11.03 20.06 6.22
CA LEU A 92 10.81 18.62 6.17
C LEU A 92 9.43 18.28 5.58
N MET A 93 8.36 18.95 6.03
CA MET A 93 7.02 18.72 5.51
C MET A 93 6.96 18.90 3.98
N ARG A 94 7.53 19.98 3.46
CA ARG A 94 7.65 20.20 2.00
C ARG A 94 8.47 19.13 1.28
N ALA A 95 9.51 18.59 1.93
CA ALA A 95 10.29 17.51 1.34
C ALA A 95 9.48 16.21 1.25
N ILE A 96 8.73 15.87 2.31
CA ILE A 96 7.86 14.71 2.34
C ILE A 96 6.72 14.86 1.31
N GLU A 97 6.09 16.03 1.21
CA GLU A 97 5.03 16.32 0.23
C GLU A 97 5.50 16.05 -1.21
N ARG A 98 6.75 16.42 -1.54
CA ARG A 98 7.33 16.16 -2.87
C ARG A 98 7.49 14.67 -3.14
N VAL A 99 8.04 13.92 -2.18
CA VAL A 99 8.20 12.46 -2.30
C VAL A 99 6.84 11.76 -2.46
N MET A 100 5.84 12.20 -1.69
CA MET A 100 4.48 11.66 -1.77
C MET A 100 3.79 11.97 -3.11
N ALA A 101 4.07 13.12 -3.72
CA ALA A 101 3.54 13.47 -5.03
C ALA A 101 4.14 12.60 -6.14
N ASP A 102 5.44 12.28 -6.07
CA ASP A 102 6.12 11.40 -7.03
C ASP A 102 5.60 9.96 -6.93
N ASP A 103 5.24 9.49 -5.74
CA ASP A 103 4.75 8.13 -5.50
C ASP A 103 3.39 7.84 -6.15
N ARG A 104 2.57 8.88 -6.40
CA ARG A 104 1.28 8.74 -7.08
C ARG A 104 1.39 8.36 -8.56
N ARG A 105 2.59 8.34 -9.13
CA ARG A 105 2.80 7.98 -10.54
C ARG A 105 2.73 6.47 -10.71
N PRO A 106 1.86 5.93 -11.60
CA PRO A 106 1.81 4.50 -11.85
C PRO A 106 3.17 4.02 -12.40
N PRO A 107 3.65 2.83 -12.01
CA PRO A 107 4.82 2.23 -12.66
C PRO A 107 4.56 2.08 -14.17
N VAL A 108 5.57 2.43 -14.97
CA VAL A 108 5.57 2.31 -16.45
C VAL A 108 5.68 0.85 -16.86
#